data_AF-K1R887-F1
#
_entry.id   AF-K1R887-F1
#
_cell.length_a   1.000
_cell.length_b   1.000
_cell.length_c   1.000
_cell.angle_alpha   90.00
_cell.angle_beta   90.00
_cell.angle_gamma   90.00
#
_symmetry.space_group_name_H-M   'P 1'
#
loop_
_entity.id
_entity.type
_entity.pdbx_description
1 polymer ?
#
loop_
_entity_poly.entity_id
_entity_poly.type
_entity_poly.pdbx_seq_one_letter_code
_entity_poly.pdbx_strand_id
1 'polypeptide(L)'
;MAKYTLVCVRHGESEWNQKNLFCGWHDADLSTTGVEEAKNAGKMLKEKGYQFDIAYTSLLKRAIKTLYMVQEELDLQWIPVIRHWRLNERHYGALQGLNKSETAAKYGEAQVKIWRRSYDTPPPALEPTDPRWSANDRRYGNYNPQTDVSVF
;
A
#
# COMPACT_ATOMS: atom_id res chain seq x y z
N MET A 1 8.93 -15.58 29.83
CA MET A 1 7.96 -14.94 28.93
C MET A 1 7.95 -15.70 27.61
N ALA A 2 6.78 -15.90 27.00
CA ALA A 2 6.69 -16.48 25.67
C ALA A 2 7.22 -15.49 24.62
N LYS A 3 7.88 -16.00 23.57
CA LYS A 3 8.38 -15.19 22.45
C LYS A 3 7.35 -15.27 21.31
N TYR A 4 6.96 -14.12 20.79
CA TYR A 4 6.09 -14.01 19.61
C TYR A 4 6.91 -13.64 18.37
N THR A 5 6.40 -14.01 17.20
CA THR A 5 6.98 -13.69 15.90
C THR A 5 5.97 -12.90 15.09
N LEU A 6 6.40 -11.74 14.57
CA LEU A 6 5.64 -10.94 13.62
C LEU A 6 6.43 -10.86 12.32
N VAL A 7 5.79 -11.14 11.19
CA VAL A 7 6.38 -11.03 9.86
C VAL A 7 5.69 -9.91 9.09
N CYS A 8 6.47 -8.94 8.62
CA CYS A 8 5.98 -7.86 7.79
C CYS A 8 6.48 -8.04 6.36
N VAL A 9 5.56 -8.12 5.39
CA VAL A 9 5.87 -8.21 3.97
C VAL A 9 5.42 -6.93 3.28
N ARG A 10 6.34 -6.25 2.61
CA ARG A 10 6.01 -5.14 1.72
C ARG A 10 5.61 -5.70 0.36
N HIS A 11 4.60 -5.11 -0.28
CA HIS A 11 4.23 -5.48 -1.64
C HIS A 11 5.39 -5.26 -2.62
N GLY A 12 5.42 -6.07 -3.69
CA GLY A 12 6.37 -5.93 -4.78
C GLY A 12 6.09 -4.71 -5.66
N GLU A 13 6.85 -4.55 -6.74
CA GLU A 13 6.68 -3.45 -7.68
C GLU A 13 5.25 -3.37 -8.27
N SER A 14 4.69 -2.16 -8.32
CA SER A 14 3.40 -1.90 -8.99
C SER A 14 3.57 -1.28 -10.38
N GLU A 15 2.53 -1.35 -11.21
CA GLU A 15 2.49 -0.68 -12.52
C GLU A 15 2.82 0.83 -12.43
N TRP A 16 2.39 1.49 -11.35
CA TRP A 16 2.67 2.91 -11.11
C TRP A 16 4.09 3.16 -10.60
N ASN A 17 4.71 2.19 -9.94
CA ASN A 17 6.14 2.28 -9.63
C ASN A 17 6.97 2.26 -10.92
N GLN A 18 6.65 1.36 -11.85
CA GLN A 18 7.30 1.28 -13.16
C GLN A 18 7.16 2.58 -13.96
N LYS A 19 5.96 3.17 -13.95
CA LYS A 19 5.68 4.46 -14.63
C LYS A 19 6.22 5.68 -13.88
N ASN A 20 6.93 5.48 -12.77
CA ASN A 20 7.45 6.54 -11.91
C ASN A 20 6.38 7.54 -11.42
N LEU A 21 5.16 7.07 -11.15
CA LEU A 21 4.04 7.88 -10.67
C LEU A 21 3.95 7.85 -9.13
N PHE A 22 3.42 8.92 -8.54
CA PHE A 22 2.97 8.91 -7.14
C PHE A 22 1.67 8.10 -7.02
N CYS A 23 1.70 6.97 -6.31
CA CYS A 23 0.57 6.03 -6.23
C CYS A 23 -0.41 6.37 -5.10
N GLY A 24 0.05 6.27 -3.84
CA GLY A 24 -0.78 6.54 -2.68
C GLY A 24 -1.92 5.53 -2.59
N TRP A 25 -3.15 6.01 -2.48
CA TRP A 25 -4.35 5.18 -2.39
C TRP A 25 -4.92 4.79 -3.75
N HIS A 26 -4.31 5.25 -4.86
CA HIS A 26 -4.64 4.70 -6.16
C HIS A 26 -4.42 3.18 -6.17
N ASP A 27 -5.38 2.45 -6.72
CA ASP A 27 -5.43 1.00 -6.62
C ASP A 27 -4.68 0.28 -7.75
N ALA A 28 -3.42 0.67 -7.92
CA ALA A 28 -2.53 0.10 -8.93
C ALA A 28 -2.35 -1.41 -8.73
N ASP A 29 -2.24 -2.13 -9.84
CA ASP A 29 -1.90 -3.54 -9.83
C ASP A 29 -0.40 -3.78 -9.60
N LEU A 30 -0.04 -5.02 -9.29
CA LEU A 30 1.36 -5.46 -9.31
C LEU A 30 1.86 -5.52 -10.76
N SER A 31 3.12 -5.17 -10.98
CA SER A 31 3.79 -5.48 -12.24
C SER A 31 4.12 -6.97 -12.32
N THR A 32 4.53 -7.46 -13.49
CA THR A 32 5.07 -8.82 -13.64
C THR A 32 6.21 -9.09 -12.66
N THR A 33 7.11 -8.11 -12.47
CA THR A 33 8.17 -8.19 -11.47
C THR A 33 7.61 -8.28 -10.05
N GLY A 34 6.62 -7.46 -9.69
CA GLY A 34 5.99 -7.50 -8.37
C GLY A 34 5.26 -8.80 -8.05
N VAL A 35 4.73 -9.48 -9.06
CA VAL A 35 4.15 -10.83 -8.93
C VAL A 35 5.23 -11.85 -8.57
N GLU A 36 6.36 -11.84 -9.27
CA GLU A 36 7.47 -12.75 -8.98
C GLU A 36 8.12 -12.47 -7.62
N GLU A 37 8.26 -11.21 -7.23
CA GLU A 37 8.70 -10.82 -5.88
C GLU A 37 7.81 -11.40 -4.79
N ALA A 38 6.48 -11.36 -4.97
CA ALA A 38 5.53 -11.91 -4.01
C ALA A 38 5.63 -13.44 -3.87
N LYS A 39 5.74 -14.16 -5.00
CA LYS A 39 5.97 -15.61 -4.99
C LYS A 39 7.30 -15.97 -4.32
N ASN A 40 8.36 -15.23 -4.63
CA ASN A 40 9.68 -15.47 -4.02
C ASN A 40 9.66 -15.22 -2.50
N ALA A 41 8.91 -14.23 -2.03
CA ALA A 41 8.70 -14.03 -0.60
C ALA A 41 8.00 -15.23 0.05
N GLY A 42 6.96 -15.79 -0.60
CA GLY A 42 6.28 -17.00 -0.14
C GLY A 42 7.21 -18.22 -0.06
N LYS A 43 7.98 -18.47 -1.12
CA LYS A 43 8.98 -19.55 -1.17
C LYS A 43 10.02 -19.43 -0.06
N MET A 44 10.57 -18.24 0.14
CA MET A 44 11.55 -18.00 1.21
C MET A 44 10.95 -18.26 2.61
N LEU A 45 9.69 -17.86 2.84
CA LEU A 45 9.00 -18.13 4.10
C LEU A 45 8.79 -19.64 4.31
N LYS A 46 8.42 -20.36 3.24
CA LYS A 46 8.25 -21.81 3.25
C LYS A 46 9.55 -22.55 3.56
N GLU A 47 10.64 -22.19 2.87
CA GLU A 47 11.97 -22.77 3.07
C GLU A 47 12.48 -22.59 4.51
N LYS A 48 12.12 -21.48 5.15
CA LYS A 48 12.46 -21.19 6.54
C LYS A 48 11.48 -21.80 7.56
N GLY A 49 10.45 -22.52 7.09
CA GLY A 49 9.47 -23.20 7.94
C GLY A 49 8.52 -22.28 8.70
N TYR A 50 8.23 -21.08 8.17
CA TYR A 50 7.25 -20.19 8.78
C TYR A 50 5.83 -20.73 8.62
N GLN A 51 5.03 -20.57 9.67
CA GLN A 51 3.60 -20.87 9.72
C GLN A 51 2.87 -19.62 10.23
N PHE A 52 1.60 -19.47 9.88
CA PHE A 52 0.80 -18.30 10.24
C PHE A 52 -0.61 -18.69 10.64
N ASP A 53 -1.10 -18.10 11.73
CA ASP A 53 -2.45 -18.32 12.22
C ASP A 53 -3.45 -17.27 11.69
N ILE A 54 -2.94 -16.09 11.30
CA ILE A 54 -3.74 -14.95 10.83
C ILE A 54 -2.88 -14.03 9.97
N ALA A 55 -3.50 -13.41 8.96
CA ALA A 55 -2.87 -12.39 8.14
C ALA A 55 -3.63 -11.06 8.16
N TYR A 56 -2.89 -9.98 7.98
CA TYR A 56 -3.42 -8.61 7.86
C TYR A 56 -2.94 -7.99 6.55
N THR A 57 -3.80 -7.23 5.89
CA THR A 57 -3.42 -6.46 4.69
C THR A 57 -4.23 -5.17 4.56
N SER A 58 -3.78 -4.30 3.66
CA SER A 58 -4.47 -3.07 3.29
C SER A 58 -5.75 -3.33 2.47
N LEU A 59 -6.46 -2.28 2.08
CA LEU A 59 -7.56 -2.37 1.12
C LEU A 59 -7.10 -2.30 -0.35
N LEU A 60 -5.78 -2.20 -0.60
CA LEU A 60 -5.20 -1.98 -1.91
C LEU A 60 -4.80 -3.30 -2.57
N LYS A 61 -5.24 -3.49 -3.83
CA LYS A 61 -5.05 -4.68 -4.66
C LYS A 61 -3.62 -5.21 -4.61
N ARG A 62 -2.62 -4.34 -4.72
CA ARG A 62 -1.21 -4.75 -4.71
C ARG A 62 -0.81 -5.51 -3.44
N ALA A 63 -1.22 -5.05 -2.26
CA ALA A 63 -0.92 -5.75 -1.01
C ALA A 63 -1.79 -7.01 -0.83
N ILE A 64 -3.04 -6.96 -1.29
CA ILE A 64 -3.95 -8.12 -1.27
C ILE A 64 -3.40 -9.25 -2.15
N LYS A 65 -2.97 -8.94 -3.37
CA LYS A 65 -2.39 -9.90 -4.32
C LYS A 65 -1.05 -10.42 -3.83
N THR A 66 -0.19 -9.56 -3.26
CA THR A 66 1.06 -10.04 -2.62
C THR A 66 0.74 -11.07 -1.53
N LEU A 67 -0.19 -10.77 -0.62
CA LEU A 67 -0.58 -11.71 0.43
C LEU A 67 -1.13 -13.02 -0.16
N TYR A 68 -2.00 -12.94 -1.16
CA TYR A 68 -2.57 -14.13 -1.81
C TYR A 68 -1.49 -15.04 -2.40
N MET A 69 -0.49 -14.49 -3.09
CA MET A 69 0.62 -15.26 -3.66
C MET A 69 1.52 -15.85 -2.58
N VAL A 70 1.78 -15.11 -1.50
CA VAL A 70 2.52 -15.64 -0.34
C VAL A 70 1.78 -16.80 0.31
N GLN A 71 0.45 -16.70 0.48
CA GLN A 71 -0.39 -17.76 1.03
C GLN A 71 -0.44 -18.99 0.12
N GLU A 72 -0.50 -18.81 -1.21
CA GLU A 72 -0.45 -19.90 -2.18
C GLU A 72 0.84 -20.73 -2.02
N GLU A 73 2.01 -20.07 -1.96
CA GLU A 73 3.31 -20.76 -1.82
C GLU A 73 3.41 -21.52 -0.48
N LEU A 74 2.80 -20.97 0.58
CA LEU A 74 2.77 -21.56 1.92
C LEU A 74 1.67 -22.60 2.14
N ASP A 75 0.71 -22.74 1.21
CA ASP A 75 -0.51 -23.53 1.37
C ASP A 75 -1.38 -23.08 2.57
N LEU A 76 -1.54 -21.76 2.73
CA LEU A 76 -2.22 -21.11 3.86
C LEU A 76 -3.37 -20.18 3.45
N GLN A 77 -4.02 -20.41 2.31
CA GLN A 77 -5.13 -19.54 1.85
C GLN A 77 -6.39 -19.61 2.73
N TRP A 78 -6.51 -20.66 3.54
CA TRP A 78 -7.63 -20.90 4.43
C TRP A 78 -7.56 -20.07 5.73
N ILE A 79 -6.42 -19.46 6.05
CA ILE A 79 -6.28 -18.70 7.30
C ILE A 79 -7.11 -17.40 7.26
N PRO A 80 -7.57 -16.90 8.42
CA PRO A 80 -8.27 -15.62 8.48
C PRO A 80 -7.42 -14.46 7.92
N VAL A 81 -8.04 -13.60 7.11
CA VAL A 81 -7.42 -12.39 6.56
C VAL A 81 -8.22 -11.16 6.97
N ILE A 82 -7.61 -10.29 7.76
CA ILE A 82 -8.18 -8.99 8.14
C ILE A 82 -7.67 -7.92 7.18
N ARG A 83 -8.61 -7.18 6.57
CA ARG A 83 -8.29 -6.08 5.64
C ARG A 83 -8.70 -4.76 6.28
N HIS A 84 -7.79 -3.78 6.29
CA HIS A 84 -8.09 -2.50 6.93
C HIS A 84 -7.42 -1.32 6.23
N TRP A 85 -8.15 -0.21 6.08
CA TRP A 85 -7.65 1.00 5.40
C TRP A 85 -6.47 1.65 6.16
N ARG A 86 -6.40 1.49 7.49
CA ARG A 86 -5.25 1.93 8.31
C ARG A 86 -3.92 1.27 7.93
N LEU A 87 -3.95 0.19 7.15
CA LEU A 87 -2.75 -0.45 6.58
C LEU A 87 -2.47 0.00 5.14
N ASN A 88 -3.24 0.94 4.59
CA ASN A 88 -2.96 1.53 3.28
C ASN A 88 -1.64 2.32 3.33
N GLU A 89 -1.07 2.53 2.14
CA GLU A 89 0.06 3.43 1.94
C GLU A 89 -0.29 4.86 2.37
N ARG A 90 0.71 5.72 2.62
CA ARG A 90 0.47 7.15 2.82
C ARG A 90 -0.30 7.74 1.63
N HIS A 91 -1.36 8.49 1.90
CA HIS A 91 -2.10 9.23 0.87
C HIS A 91 -1.21 10.34 0.29
N TYR A 92 -1.13 10.44 -1.04
CA TYR A 92 -0.27 11.45 -1.71
C TYR A 92 -1.02 12.72 -2.11
N GLY A 93 -2.29 12.85 -1.74
CA GLY A 93 -3.10 14.04 -2.02
C GLY A 93 -3.12 14.36 -3.51
N ALA A 94 -3.00 15.64 -3.85
CA ALA A 94 -2.96 16.13 -5.23
C ALA A 94 -1.80 15.57 -6.07
N LEU A 95 -0.76 15.01 -5.44
CA LEU A 95 0.37 14.42 -6.16
C LEU A 95 -0.01 13.08 -6.81
N GLN A 96 -1.09 12.40 -6.39
CA GLN A 96 -1.45 11.09 -6.94
C GLN A 96 -1.62 11.14 -8.46
N GLY A 97 -0.90 10.29 -9.19
CA GLY A 97 -0.94 10.22 -10.65
C GLY A 97 0.05 11.14 -11.35
N LEU A 98 0.71 12.05 -10.64
CA LEU A 98 1.80 12.85 -11.20
C LEU A 98 3.08 12.02 -11.33
N ASN A 99 3.86 12.29 -12.38
CA ASN A 99 5.19 11.71 -12.54
C ASN A 99 6.16 12.36 -11.53
N LYS A 100 6.95 11.54 -10.83
CA LYS A 100 7.86 12.02 -9.78
C LYS A 100 8.96 12.93 -10.32
N SER A 101 9.52 12.60 -11.49
CA SER A 101 10.60 13.39 -12.09
C SER A 101 10.09 14.74 -12.59
N GLU A 102 8.93 14.76 -13.24
CA GLU A 102 8.28 16.01 -13.69
C GLU A 102 7.87 16.88 -12.50
N THR A 103 7.35 16.26 -11.43
CA THR A 103 7.00 16.96 -10.20
C THR A 103 8.24 17.56 -9.53
N ALA A 104 9.37 16.84 -9.53
CA ALA A 104 10.64 17.34 -9.01
C ALA A 104 11.20 18.49 -9.87
N ALA A 105 11.06 18.42 -11.19
CA ALA A 105 11.44 19.51 -12.09
C ALA A 105 10.57 20.76 -11.87
N LYS A 106 9.27 20.58 -11.59
CA LYS A 106 8.32 21.69 -11.38
C LYS A 106 8.43 22.34 -10.01
N TYR A 107 8.57 21.55 -8.94
CA TYR A 107 8.50 22.04 -7.55
C TYR A 107 9.86 22.02 -6.82
N GLY A 108 10.89 21.46 -7.46
CA GLY A 108 12.21 21.27 -6.87
C GLY A 108 12.33 19.96 -6.08
N GLU A 109 13.51 19.34 -6.17
CA GLU A 109 13.80 18.07 -5.48
C GLU A 109 13.66 18.18 -3.96
N ALA A 110 14.06 19.31 -3.37
CA ALA A 110 13.96 19.55 -1.93
C ALA A 110 12.50 19.52 -1.47
N GLN A 111 11.60 20.19 -2.20
CA GLN A 111 10.17 20.21 -1.87
C GLN A 111 9.54 18.82 -2.03
N VAL A 112 9.83 18.12 -3.13
CA VAL A 112 9.35 16.75 -3.34
C VAL A 112 9.89 15.80 -2.26
N LYS A 113 11.12 15.99 -1.79
CA LYS A 113 11.70 15.22 -0.69
C LYS A 113 10.97 15.49 0.63
N ILE A 114 10.60 16.74 0.92
CA ILE A 114 9.77 17.10 2.08
C ILE A 114 8.43 16.35 2.01
N TRP A 115 7.66 16.50 0.93
CA TRP A 115 6.38 15.79 0.79
C TRP A 115 6.51 14.25 0.85
N ARG A 116 7.67 13.70 0.47
CA ARG A 116 7.91 12.26 0.47
C ARG A 116 8.44 11.71 1.79
N ARG A 117 9.12 12.50 2.61
CA ARG A 117 9.90 11.99 3.75
C ARG A 117 9.68 12.76 5.05
N SER A 118 9.08 13.94 5.01
CA SER A 118 8.69 14.63 6.23
C SER A 118 7.68 13.79 7.01
N TYR A 119 7.79 13.87 8.33
CA TYR A 119 6.90 13.19 9.26
C TYR A 119 5.57 13.93 9.41
N ASP A 120 5.62 15.27 9.42
CA ASP A 120 4.51 16.15 9.78
C ASP A 120 4.04 17.07 8.65
N THR A 121 4.73 17.05 7.50
CA THR A 121 4.42 17.92 6.36
C THR A 121 3.77 17.12 5.24
N PRO A 122 2.43 17.13 5.11
CA PRO A 122 1.74 16.41 4.05
C PRO A 122 1.93 17.08 2.67
N PRO A 123 1.75 16.34 1.57
CA PRO A 123 1.57 16.93 0.25
C PRO A 123 0.27 17.75 0.18
N PRO A 124 0.08 18.58 -0.86
CA PRO A 124 -1.17 19.33 -1.05
C PRO A 124 -2.38 18.38 -1.07
N ALA A 125 -3.47 18.77 -0.41
CA ALA A 125 -4.70 17.98 -0.32
C ALA A 125 -5.40 17.85 -1.69
N LEU A 126 -6.26 16.83 -1.84
CA LEU A 126 -7.19 16.76 -2.96
C LEU A 126 -8.41 17.63 -2.67
N GLU A 127 -8.97 18.23 -3.71
CA GLU A 127 -10.29 18.85 -3.61
C GLU A 127 -11.37 17.75 -3.46
N PRO A 128 -12.43 17.96 -2.67
CA PRO A 128 -13.51 16.97 -2.51
C PRO A 128 -14.23 16.62 -3.83
N THR A 129 -14.19 17.51 -4.81
CA THR A 129 -14.75 17.29 -6.15
C THR A 129 -13.82 16.49 -7.08
N ASP A 130 -12.58 16.22 -6.66
CA ASP A 130 -11.62 15.47 -7.45
C ASP A 130 -12.05 13.98 -7.54
N PRO A 131 -12.05 13.36 -8.73
CA PRO A 131 -12.41 11.94 -8.87
C PRO A 131 -11.48 10.98 -8.10
N ARG A 132 -10.28 11.43 -7.70
CA ARG A 132 -9.33 10.67 -6.87
C ARG A 132 -9.66 10.76 -5.38
N TRP A 133 -10.64 11.58 -4.99
CA TRP A 133 -11.05 11.72 -3.59
C TRP A 133 -11.61 10.38 -3.08
N SER A 134 -10.88 9.76 -2.17
CA SER A 134 -11.13 8.37 -1.80
C SER A 134 -12.41 8.19 -0.97
N ALA A 135 -13.00 9.26 -0.42
CA ALA A 135 -14.30 9.18 0.26
C ALA A 135 -15.45 8.76 -0.68
N ASN A 136 -15.28 8.97 -2.00
CA ASN A 136 -16.25 8.51 -3.00
C ASN A 136 -16.16 7.00 -3.28
N ASP A 137 -15.10 6.32 -2.81
CA ASP A 137 -14.92 4.89 -3.03
C ASP A 137 -15.61 4.09 -1.92
N ARG A 138 -16.52 3.19 -2.33
CA ARG A 138 -17.31 2.34 -1.44
C ARG A 138 -16.49 1.54 -0.42
N ARG A 139 -15.21 1.26 -0.71
CA ARG A 139 -14.29 0.58 0.22
C ARG A 139 -14.11 1.35 1.53
N TYR A 140 -14.32 2.66 1.50
CA TYR A 140 -14.19 3.56 2.63
C TYR A 140 -15.55 4.08 3.13
N GLY A 141 -16.67 3.50 2.67
CA GLY A 141 -18.02 3.94 3.07
C GLY A 141 -18.33 3.77 4.56
N ASN A 142 -17.61 2.88 5.26
CA ASN A 142 -17.71 2.70 6.72
C ASN A 142 -16.74 3.62 7.50
N TYR A 143 -16.14 4.62 6.85
CA TYR A 143 -15.30 5.63 7.48
C TYR A 143 -16.11 6.42 8.51
N ASN A 144 -15.61 6.48 9.74
CA ASN A 144 -16.20 7.31 10.78
C ASN A 144 -15.30 8.53 11.07
N PRO A 145 -15.67 9.74 10.63
CA PRO A 145 -14.85 10.94 10.78
C PRO A 145 -14.57 11.34 12.24
N GLN A 146 -15.31 10.80 13.23
CA GLN A 146 -15.07 11.05 14.65
C GLN A 146 -13.97 10.17 15.24
N THR A 147 -13.76 8.96 14.69
CA THR A 147 -12.78 7.98 15.21
C THR A 147 -11.61 7.73 14.27
N ASP A 148 -11.76 8.13 13.01
CA ASP A 148 -10.78 7.94 11.94
C ASP A 148 -10.21 9.31 11.54
N VAL A 149 -9.23 9.78 12.31
CA VAL A 149 -8.61 11.09 12.08
C VAL A 149 -7.83 11.07 10.75
N SER A 150 -8.07 12.07 9.90
CA SER A 150 -7.38 12.40 8.63
C SER A 150 -7.25 11.26 7.61
N VAL A 151 -8.29 11.05 6.81
CA VAL A 151 -8.31 10.00 5.78
C VAL A 151 -8.36 10.55 4.35
N PHE A 152 -8.63 11.84 4.17
CA PHE A 152 -8.73 12.46 2.85
C PHE A 152 -8.14 13.87 2.85
#